data_AF-A0A813RR38-F1
#
_entry.id   AF-A0A813RR38-F1
#
_cell.length_a   1.000
_cell.length_b   1.000
_cell.length_c   1.000
_cell.angle_alpha   90.00
_cell.angle_beta   90.00
_cell.angle_gamma   90.00
#
_symmetry.space_group_name_H-M   'P 1'
#
loop_
_entity.id
_entity.type
_entity.pdbx_description
1 polymer ?
#
loop_
_entity_poly.entity_id
_entity_poly.type
_entity_poly.pdbx_seq_one_letter_code
_entity_poly.pdbx_strand_id
1 'polypeptide(L)'
;MMKLTVALLVVLVGLTVAVEEFKWDSVPSAGNNSQCVYRPQSRVLGCRGSDNVVECETVGQLPQGFEVFGLGRESLEGVVSVESQRYWFYPRELNQTVYHNHTVQGQNTTEELSLFHLERNQTVGLRVPDVKCWTRLVELFNASVGVHVVPVLNSTTEVPLFGEVLILERQAQKRWLGLGLLGLGLNPLLFGWGGLWGVAPLFPLLG
;
A
#
# COMPACT_ATOMS: atom_id res chain seq x y z
N MET A 1 25.43 47.16 48.93
CA MET A 1 24.20 46.41 48.60
C MET A 1 24.09 46.33 47.08
N MET A 2 24.31 45.15 46.47
CA MET A 2 23.89 44.89 45.10
C MET A 2 23.71 43.38 44.95
N LYS A 3 22.44 42.95 44.87
CA LYS A 3 22.05 41.56 44.63
C LYS A 3 22.12 41.33 43.12
N LEU A 4 23.10 40.54 42.68
CA LEU A 4 23.22 40.10 41.30
C LEU A 4 22.24 38.93 41.10
N THR A 5 21.03 39.25 40.66
CA THR A 5 19.97 38.26 40.43
C THR A 5 20.28 37.50 39.14
N VAL A 6 20.65 36.24 39.29
CA VAL A 6 20.80 35.25 38.21
C VAL A 6 19.43 35.00 37.60
N ALA A 7 19.18 35.54 36.42
CA ALA A 7 18.02 35.18 35.60
C ALA A 7 18.49 34.34 34.41
N LEU A 8 18.73 33.05 34.66
CA LEU A 8 18.97 32.06 33.63
C LEU A 8 17.62 31.73 32.97
N LEU A 9 17.30 32.47 31.91
CA LEU A 9 16.15 32.20 31.04
C LEU A 9 16.39 30.88 30.30
N VAL A 10 15.78 29.81 30.80
CA VAL A 10 15.66 28.53 30.10
C VAL A 10 14.69 28.72 28.94
N VAL A 11 15.22 29.04 27.76
CA VAL A 11 14.45 29.01 26.50
C VAL A 11 14.36 27.56 26.07
N LEU A 12 13.38 26.84 26.61
CA LEU A 12 12.93 25.56 26.07
C LEU A 12 12.20 25.84 24.76
N VAL A 13 12.95 25.79 23.66
CA VAL A 13 12.39 25.74 22.31
C VAL A 13 11.62 24.42 22.21
N GLY A 14 10.30 24.49 22.36
CA GLY A 14 9.41 23.38 22.04
C GLY A 14 9.51 23.10 20.56
N LEU A 15 10.35 22.13 20.16
CA LEU A 15 10.24 21.48 18.87
C LEU A 15 8.92 20.70 18.87
N THR A 16 7.84 21.37 18.51
CA THR A 16 6.64 20.69 18.03
C THR A 16 7.04 20.01 16.74
N VAL A 17 7.30 18.71 16.80
CA VAL A 17 7.44 17.87 15.62
C VAL A 17 6.08 17.92 14.92
N ALA A 18 5.96 18.75 13.89
CA ALA A 18 4.80 18.79 13.03
C ALA A 18 4.72 17.44 12.33
N VAL A 19 3.95 16.51 12.90
CA VAL A 19 3.59 15.27 12.22
C VAL A 19 2.59 15.69 11.14
N GLU A 20 3.04 15.74 9.89
CA GLU A 20 2.14 15.97 8.76
C GLU A 20 1.08 14.86 8.73
N GLU A 21 -0.15 15.18 9.12
CA GLU A 21 -1.29 14.27 8.98
C GLU A 21 -1.53 13.99 7.50
N PHE A 22 -1.57 12.70 7.14
CA PHE A 22 -1.80 12.29 5.76
C PHE A 22 -3.25 12.53 5.38
N LYS A 23 -3.48 13.36 4.35
CA LYS A 23 -4.83 13.68 3.89
C LYS A 23 -5.30 12.65 2.87
N TRP A 24 -6.06 11.66 3.34
CA TRP A 24 -6.71 10.63 2.52
C TRP A 24 -7.59 11.20 1.41
N ASP A 25 -8.12 12.40 1.59
CA ASP A 25 -8.93 13.11 0.59
C ASP A 25 -8.17 13.44 -0.70
N SER A 26 -6.84 13.44 -0.65
CA SER A 26 -6.00 13.64 -1.83
C SER A 26 -5.76 12.36 -2.65
N VAL A 27 -6.13 11.19 -2.12
CA VAL A 27 -6.03 9.92 -2.85
C VAL A 27 -7.39 9.59 -3.46
N PRO A 28 -7.51 9.51 -4.81
CA PRO A 28 -8.76 9.16 -5.44
C PRO A 28 -9.20 7.75 -5.02
N SER A 29 -10.45 7.62 -4.58
CA SER A 29 -11.01 6.34 -4.15
C SER A 29 -11.15 5.40 -5.34
N ALA A 30 -10.40 4.30 -5.36
CA ALA A 30 -10.55 3.25 -6.38
C ALA A 30 -11.69 2.29 -6.00
N GLY A 31 -12.93 2.76 -6.16
CA GLY A 31 -14.13 1.89 -6.16
C GLY A 31 -14.20 0.87 -5.01
N ASN A 32 -14.58 -0.36 -5.33
CA ASN A 32 -14.83 -1.46 -4.37
C ASN A 32 -13.55 -2.22 -3.93
N ASN A 33 -12.36 -1.69 -4.25
CA ASN A 33 -11.07 -2.33 -3.93
C ASN A 33 -10.47 -1.69 -2.67
N SER A 34 -9.69 -2.48 -1.94
CA SER A 34 -8.91 -1.94 -0.82
C SER A 34 -7.70 -1.16 -1.35
N GLN A 35 -7.56 0.10 -0.94
CA GLN A 35 -6.40 0.92 -1.26
C GLN A 35 -5.58 1.15 -0.01
N CYS A 36 -4.31 0.76 -0.04
CA CYS A 36 -3.41 0.93 1.07
C CYS A 36 -2.22 1.79 0.70
N VAL A 37 -1.68 2.46 1.70
CA VAL A 37 -0.49 3.31 1.61
C VAL A 37 0.42 2.93 2.76
N TYR A 38 1.62 2.45 2.43
CA TYR A 38 2.66 2.20 3.41
C TYR A 38 3.66 3.36 3.43
N ARG A 39 3.97 3.85 4.64
CA ARG A 39 4.94 4.90 4.90
C ARG A 39 6.15 4.31 5.62
N PRO A 40 7.26 3.99 4.93
CA PRO A 40 8.43 3.39 5.57
C PRO A 40 9.05 4.25 6.69
N GLN A 41 8.97 5.58 6.58
CA GLN A 41 9.54 6.51 7.55
C GLN A 41 8.84 6.48 8.91
N SER A 42 7.51 6.48 8.90
CA SER A 42 6.70 6.42 10.12
C SER A 42 6.28 4.99 10.48
N ARG A 43 6.59 4.01 9.61
CA ARG A 43 6.17 2.60 9.71
C ARG A 43 4.66 2.43 9.87
N VAL A 44 3.88 3.25 9.16
CA VAL A 44 2.41 3.19 9.21
C VAL A 44 1.88 2.62 7.89
N LEU A 45 1.06 1.59 8.00
CA LEU A 45 0.20 1.11 6.92
C LEU A 45 -1.19 1.68 7.14
N GLY A 46 -1.62 2.54 6.23
CA GLY A 46 -2.98 3.02 6.18
C GLY A 46 -3.74 2.35 5.06
N CYS A 47 -4.98 1.94 5.30
CA CYS A 47 -5.84 1.31 4.31
C CYS A 47 -7.23 1.94 4.32
N ARG A 48 -7.78 2.15 3.14
CA ARG A 48 -9.10 2.72 2.90
C ARG A 48 -9.98 1.67 2.20
N GLY A 49 -11.16 1.45 2.77
CA GLY A 49 -12.27 0.73 2.14
C GLY A 49 -13.35 1.72 1.65
N SER A 50 -14.57 1.23 1.45
CA SER A 50 -15.71 2.06 1.02
C SER A 50 -16.01 3.20 1.99
N ASP A 51 -16.10 2.88 3.28
CA ASP A 51 -16.64 3.79 4.30
C ASP A 51 -15.68 4.07 5.47
N ASN A 52 -14.56 3.34 5.53
CA ASN A 52 -13.66 3.38 6.67
C ASN A 52 -12.18 3.45 6.26
N VAL A 53 -11.40 4.11 7.11
CA VAL A 53 -9.94 4.17 7.05
C VAL A 53 -9.37 3.53 8.32
N VAL A 54 -8.37 2.68 8.15
CA VAL A 54 -7.64 2.02 9.23
C VAL A 54 -6.16 2.33 9.07
N GLU A 55 -5.55 2.90 10.11
CA GLU A 55 -4.10 3.14 10.15
C GLU A 55 -3.48 2.29 11.25
N CYS A 56 -2.50 1.47 10.89
CA CYS A 56 -1.79 0.59 11.79
C CYS A 56 -0.30 0.88 11.78
N GLU A 57 0.31 0.89 12.96
CA GLU A 57 1.75 0.75 13.06
C GLU A 57 2.16 -0.65 12.56
N THR A 58 3.29 -0.70 11.87
CA THR A 58 3.82 -1.91 11.28
C THR A 58 5.29 -2.06 11.59
N VAL A 59 5.75 -3.30 11.48
CA VAL A 59 7.17 -3.66 11.56
C VAL A 59 7.51 -4.58 10.40
N GLY A 60 8.76 -4.59 9.98
CA GLY A 60 9.21 -5.37 8.83
C GLY A 60 9.77 -4.48 7.72
N GLN A 61 10.15 -5.12 6.62
CA GLN A 61 10.77 -4.49 5.47
C GLN A 61 10.20 -5.11 4.20
N LEU A 62 9.92 -4.24 3.22
CA LEU A 62 9.56 -4.65 1.88
C LEU A 62 10.81 -4.64 0.99
N PRO A 63 10.85 -5.48 -0.05
CA PRO A 63 11.94 -5.45 -1.02
C PRO A 63 12.00 -4.10 -1.72
N GLN A 64 13.22 -3.62 -1.96
CA GLN A 64 13.46 -2.38 -2.69
C GLN A 64 13.20 -2.56 -4.19
N GLY A 65 12.97 -1.45 -4.90
CA GLY A 65 12.75 -1.45 -6.35
C GLY A 65 11.31 -1.72 -6.77
N PHE A 66 10.38 -1.80 -5.82
CA PHE A 66 8.95 -1.93 -6.08
C PHE A 66 8.18 -0.85 -5.34
N GLU A 67 7.34 -0.12 -6.07
CA GLU A 67 6.49 0.93 -5.50
C GLU A 67 5.08 0.45 -5.21
N VAL A 68 4.63 -0.64 -5.84
CA VAL A 68 3.27 -1.17 -5.70
C VAL A 68 3.32 -2.64 -5.28
N PHE A 69 2.47 -3.01 -4.33
CA PHE A 69 2.30 -4.39 -3.89
C PHE A 69 0.83 -4.79 -3.96
N GLY A 70 0.49 -5.72 -4.85
CA GLY A 70 -0.82 -6.32 -4.95
C GLY A 70 -1.14 -7.16 -3.71
N LEU A 71 -2.40 -7.12 -3.27
CA LEU A 71 -2.90 -7.89 -2.12
C LEU A 71 -3.69 -9.11 -2.60
N GLY A 72 -3.14 -10.30 -2.36
CA GLY A 72 -3.81 -11.58 -2.56
C GLY A 72 -4.25 -12.21 -1.23
N ARG A 73 -5.35 -12.97 -1.24
CA ARG A 73 -5.78 -13.74 -0.06
C ARG A 73 -5.08 -15.08 -0.02
N GLU A 74 -4.66 -15.51 1.17
CA GLU A 74 -4.24 -16.89 1.37
C GLU A 74 -5.47 -17.81 1.27
N SER A 75 -5.41 -18.83 0.42
CA SER A 75 -6.47 -19.83 0.29
C SER A 75 -6.35 -20.84 1.42
N LEU A 76 -6.87 -20.48 2.60
CA LEU A 76 -6.96 -21.40 3.73
C LEU A 76 -8.32 -22.10 3.72
N GLU A 77 -8.32 -23.42 3.78
CA GLU A 77 -9.53 -24.23 3.94
C GLU A 77 -9.95 -24.23 5.42
N GLY A 78 -11.19 -23.83 5.72
CA GLY A 78 -11.78 -23.90 7.06
C GLY A 78 -11.98 -22.55 7.76
N VAL A 79 -12.39 -22.59 9.03
CA VAL A 79 -12.59 -21.39 9.87
C VAL A 79 -11.23 -20.95 10.41
N VAL A 80 -10.67 -19.91 9.80
CA VAL A 80 -9.37 -19.33 10.18
C VAL A 80 -9.57 -18.22 11.20
N SER A 81 -8.83 -18.24 12.30
CA SER A 81 -8.86 -17.14 13.27
C SER A 81 -8.30 -15.86 12.63
N VAL A 82 -8.84 -14.70 12.98
CA VAL A 82 -8.39 -13.40 12.47
C VAL A 82 -6.86 -13.21 12.60
N GLU A 83 -6.28 -13.65 13.71
CA GLU A 83 -4.84 -13.57 13.99
C GLU A 83 -3.96 -14.44 13.09
N SER A 84 -4.50 -15.52 12.54
CA SER A 84 -3.78 -16.43 11.65
C SER A 84 -3.95 -16.09 10.17
N GLN A 85 -4.82 -15.13 9.84
CA GLN A 85 -4.97 -14.68 8.46
C GLN A 85 -3.68 -14.02 7.95
N ARG A 86 -3.41 -14.25 6.68
CA ARG A 86 -2.27 -13.71 5.96
C ARG A 86 -2.72 -13.24 4.58
N TYR A 87 -2.11 -12.15 4.13
CA TYR A 87 -2.29 -11.64 2.77
C TYR A 87 -0.97 -11.63 2.04
N TRP A 88 -0.95 -12.21 0.85
CA TRP A 88 0.24 -12.26 0.00
C TRP A 88 0.48 -10.93 -0.68
N PHE A 89 1.73 -10.51 -0.70
CA PHE A 89 2.16 -9.33 -1.43
C PHE A 89 2.77 -9.74 -2.77
N TYR A 90 2.22 -9.19 -3.85
CA TYR A 90 2.74 -9.36 -5.20
C TYR A 90 3.44 -8.04 -5.61
N PRO A 91 4.78 -7.98 -5.66
CA PRO A 91 5.48 -6.74 -5.98
C PRO A 91 5.32 -6.34 -7.44
N ARG A 92 5.37 -5.04 -7.72
CA ARG A 92 5.30 -4.48 -9.07
C ARG A 92 5.95 -3.10 -9.10
N GLU A 93 6.67 -2.83 -10.18
CA GLU A 93 7.15 -1.47 -10.49
C GLU A 93 5.97 -0.59 -10.93
N LEU A 94 5.99 0.70 -10.57
CA LEU A 94 4.89 1.63 -10.84
C LEU A 94 4.46 1.69 -12.31
N ASN A 95 5.42 1.56 -13.24
CA ASN A 95 5.20 1.67 -14.69
C ASN A 95 4.88 0.33 -15.37
N GLN A 96 4.85 -0.77 -14.62
CA GLN A 96 4.57 -2.10 -15.14
C GLN A 96 3.15 -2.53 -14.77
N THR A 97 2.55 -3.42 -15.57
CA THR A 97 1.22 -4.00 -15.30
C THR A 97 1.30 -5.46 -14.84
N VAL A 98 2.45 -6.10 -15.02
CA VAL A 98 2.71 -7.48 -14.63
C VAL A 98 3.27 -7.49 -13.21
N TYR A 99 2.79 -8.44 -12.41
CA TYR A 99 3.20 -8.60 -11.02
C TYR A 99 4.31 -9.63 -10.89
N HIS A 100 5.22 -9.44 -9.94
CA HIS A 100 6.15 -10.46 -9.51
C HIS A 100 5.47 -11.44 -8.57
N ASN A 101 6.03 -12.64 -8.44
CA ASN A 101 5.53 -13.63 -7.48
C ASN A 101 5.74 -13.13 -6.04
N HIS A 102 4.91 -13.59 -5.12
CA HIS A 102 4.99 -13.29 -3.69
C HIS A 102 6.17 -13.96 -2.98
N THR A 103 7.06 -14.63 -3.72
CA THR A 103 8.26 -15.27 -3.19
C THR A 103 9.50 -14.50 -3.63
N VAL A 104 10.39 -14.22 -2.68
CA VAL A 104 11.66 -13.53 -2.92
C VAL A 104 12.80 -14.48 -2.60
N GLN A 105 13.78 -14.57 -3.50
CA GLN A 105 14.99 -15.34 -3.24
C GLN A 105 15.92 -14.56 -2.31
N GLY A 106 16.04 -15.02 -1.07
CA GLY A 106 17.06 -14.58 -0.12
C GLY A 106 18.39 -15.30 -0.37
N GLN A 107 19.41 -14.99 0.44
CA GLN A 107 20.76 -15.52 0.26
C GLN A 107 20.83 -17.06 0.33
N ASN A 108 19.95 -17.72 1.10
CA ASN A 108 19.89 -19.18 1.24
C ASN A 108 18.46 -19.74 1.38
N THR A 109 17.43 -18.90 1.30
CA THR A 109 16.04 -19.25 1.59
C THR A 109 15.10 -18.55 0.62
N THR A 110 14.05 -19.23 0.18
CA THR A 110 12.91 -18.60 -0.48
C THR A 110 11.98 -18.10 0.61
N GLU A 111 11.78 -16.79 0.66
CA GLU A 111 10.93 -16.14 1.66
C GLU A 111 9.63 -15.65 1.02
N GLU A 112 8.52 -15.84 1.71
CA GLU A 112 7.20 -15.40 1.26
C GLU A 112 6.92 -13.99 1.77
N LEU A 113 6.66 -13.08 0.84
CA LEU A 113 6.31 -11.70 1.10
C LEU A 113 4.82 -11.60 1.47
N SER A 114 4.54 -11.16 2.69
CA SER A 114 3.16 -11.12 3.19
C SER A 114 2.89 -10.01 4.21
N LEU A 115 1.60 -9.77 4.43
CA LEU A 115 1.03 -8.96 5.49
C LEU A 115 0.34 -9.85 6.53
N PHE A 116 0.72 -9.74 7.80
CA PHE A 116 0.20 -10.60 8.87
C PHE A 116 0.31 -9.96 10.27
N HIS A 117 -0.28 -10.61 11.28
CA HIS A 117 -0.20 -10.19 12.69
C HIS A 117 0.95 -10.86 13.48
N LEU A 118 1.10 -12.18 13.30
CA LEU A 118 1.90 -13.08 14.15
C LEU A 118 3.33 -12.64 14.47
N GLU A 119 3.77 -12.90 15.70
CA GLU A 119 5.17 -12.75 16.20
C GLU A 119 6.14 -13.83 15.67
N ARG A 120 6.02 -14.26 14.40
CA ARG A 120 7.03 -15.15 13.83
C ARG A 120 8.22 -14.35 13.33
N ASN A 121 9.42 -14.94 13.43
CA ASN A 121 10.68 -14.42 12.88
C ASN A 121 10.70 -14.46 11.33
N GLN A 122 9.65 -13.96 10.68
CA GLN A 122 9.68 -13.71 9.24
C GLN A 122 10.32 -12.34 9.00
N THR A 123 11.30 -12.34 8.11
CA THR A 123 12.19 -11.21 7.83
C THR A 123 11.64 -10.27 6.75
N VAL A 124 10.77 -10.79 5.87
CA VAL A 124 10.36 -10.09 4.65
C VAL A 124 8.83 -9.95 4.59
N GLY A 125 8.35 -8.71 4.50
CA GLY A 125 6.92 -8.37 4.55
C GLY A 125 6.61 -7.27 5.57
N LEU A 126 5.31 -7.08 5.82
CA LEU A 126 4.81 -6.15 6.84
C LEU A 126 4.05 -6.93 7.92
N ARG A 127 4.29 -6.56 9.17
CA ARG A 127 3.62 -7.12 10.33
C ARG A 127 2.91 -6.03 11.10
N VAL A 128 1.67 -6.29 11.51
CA VAL A 128 0.86 -5.40 12.36
C VAL A 128 0.81 -5.99 13.77
N PRO A 129 1.62 -5.51 14.73
CA PRO A 129 1.70 -6.12 16.06
C PRO A 129 0.47 -5.85 16.94
N ASP A 130 -0.28 -4.76 16.70
CA ASP A 130 -1.53 -4.50 17.44
C ASP A 130 -2.67 -5.35 16.88
N VAL A 131 -3.12 -6.33 17.68
CA VAL A 131 -4.23 -7.22 17.33
C VAL A 131 -5.53 -6.47 17.05
N LYS A 132 -5.82 -5.37 17.76
CA LYS A 132 -7.05 -4.60 17.53
C LYS A 132 -6.99 -3.91 16.17
N CYS A 133 -5.83 -3.37 15.81
CA CYS A 133 -5.63 -2.75 14.52
C CYS A 133 -5.68 -3.79 13.39
N TRP A 134 -5.05 -4.95 13.61
CA TRP A 134 -5.10 -6.07 12.68
C TRP A 134 -6.52 -6.54 12.39
N THR A 135 -7.34 -6.73 13.43
CA THR A 135 -8.75 -7.13 13.27
C THR A 135 -9.51 -6.15 12.39
N ARG A 136 -9.30 -4.85 12.58
CA ARG A 136 -9.94 -3.81 11.75
C ARG A 136 -9.47 -3.85 10.30
N LEU A 137 -8.19 -4.15 10.05
CA LEU A 137 -7.68 -4.36 8.68
C LEU A 137 -8.31 -5.58 8.04
N VAL A 138 -8.39 -6.69 8.75
CA VAL A 138 -9.01 -7.94 8.26
C VAL A 138 -10.49 -7.72 7.93
N GLU A 139 -11.22 -7.01 8.79
CA GLU A 139 -12.61 -6.64 8.52
C GLU A 139 -12.74 -5.77 7.25
N LEU A 140 -11.87 -4.77 7.11
CA LEU A 140 -11.81 -3.91 5.92
C LEU A 140 -11.53 -4.72 4.65
N PHE A 141 -10.54 -5.63 4.68
CA PHE A 141 -10.18 -6.46 3.54
C PHE A 141 -11.26 -7.49 3.19
N ASN A 142 -11.96 -8.03 4.19
CA ASN A 142 -13.08 -8.95 3.98
C ASN A 142 -14.30 -8.25 3.37
N ALA A 143 -14.51 -6.97 3.70
CA ALA A 143 -15.55 -6.14 3.10
C ALA A 143 -15.23 -5.71 1.65
N SER A 144 -13.97 -5.83 1.21
CA SER A 144 -13.54 -5.54 -0.16
C SER A 144 -14.15 -6.55 -1.13
N VAL A 145 -15.00 -6.08 -2.05
CA VAL A 145 -15.71 -6.92 -3.02
C VAL A 145 -15.01 -6.95 -4.37
N GLY A 146 -14.25 -5.90 -4.70
CA GLY A 146 -13.59 -5.81 -5.99
C GLY A 146 -12.35 -6.70 -6.04
N VAL A 147 -12.36 -7.64 -6.99
CA VAL A 147 -11.24 -8.53 -7.30
C VAL A 147 -10.85 -8.30 -8.75
N HIS A 148 -9.56 -8.14 -9.00
CA HIS A 148 -8.99 -8.06 -10.34
C HIS A 148 -7.98 -9.19 -10.52
N VAL A 149 -8.06 -9.86 -11.67
CA VAL A 149 -7.18 -10.98 -11.99
C VAL A 149 -5.99 -10.43 -12.75
N VAL A 150 -4.77 -10.73 -12.29
CA VAL A 150 -3.54 -10.16 -12.85
C VAL A 150 -2.55 -11.26 -13.27
N PRO A 151 -1.75 -11.01 -14.32
CA PRO A 151 -0.67 -11.91 -14.70
C PRO A 151 0.51 -11.79 -13.73
N VAL A 152 1.12 -12.94 -13.42
CA VAL A 152 2.34 -13.01 -12.61
C VAL A 152 3.52 -13.40 -13.50
N LEU A 153 4.62 -12.66 -13.38
CA LEU A 153 5.86 -12.85 -14.13
C LEU A 153 6.37 -14.28 -13.94
N ASN A 154 6.71 -14.93 -15.04
CA ASN A 154 7.19 -16.31 -15.09
C ASN A 154 6.19 -17.35 -14.53
N SER A 155 4.90 -17.00 -14.43
CA SER A 155 3.82 -17.93 -14.11
C SER A 155 2.83 -18.01 -15.26
N THR A 156 2.28 -19.19 -15.50
CA THR A 156 1.10 -19.36 -16.37
C THR A 156 -0.21 -19.13 -15.62
N THR A 157 -0.15 -19.00 -14.29
CA THR A 157 -1.30 -18.74 -13.45
C THR A 157 -1.51 -17.24 -13.27
N GLU A 158 -2.76 -16.82 -13.44
CA GLU A 158 -3.21 -15.50 -13.02
C GLU A 158 -3.65 -15.55 -11.56
N VAL A 159 -3.51 -14.42 -10.87
CA VAL A 159 -3.82 -14.33 -9.43
C VAL A 159 -4.94 -13.31 -9.21
N PRO A 160 -5.98 -13.65 -8.42
CA PRO A 160 -6.98 -12.69 -7.99
C PRO A 160 -6.42 -11.79 -6.88
N LEU A 161 -6.37 -10.48 -7.13
CA LEU A 161 -6.00 -9.46 -6.17
C LEU A 161 -7.21 -8.62 -5.77
N PHE A 162 -7.34 -8.31 -4.49
CA PHE A 162 -8.46 -7.54 -3.94
C PHE A 162 -8.11 -6.09 -3.59
N GLY A 163 -6.83 -5.73 -3.70
CA GLY A 163 -6.32 -4.41 -3.36
C GLY A 163 -4.85 -4.24 -3.71
N GLU A 164 -4.33 -3.06 -3.43
CA GLU A 164 -2.93 -2.70 -3.65
C GLU A 164 -2.40 -1.86 -2.47
N VAL A 165 -1.10 -2.01 -2.17
CA VAL A 165 -0.35 -1.15 -1.24
C VAL A 165 0.65 -0.32 -2.05
N LEU A 166 0.54 0.99 -1.96
CA LEU A 166 1.49 1.94 -2.53
C LEU A 166 2.55 2.32 -1.49
N ILE A 167 3.82 2.30 -1.85
CA ILE A 167 4.92 2.70 -0.97
C ILE A 167 5.24 4.18 -1.19
N LEU A 168 5.13 4.99 -0.15
CA LEU A 168 5.50 6.41 -0.20
C LEU A 168 6.93 6.62 0.33
N GLU A 169 7.91 6.38 -0.53
CA GLU A 169 9.33 6.65 -0.24
C GLU A 169 9.70 8.12 -0.47
N ARG A 170 9.44 8.97 0.54
CA ARG A 170 9.90 10.39 0.69
C ARG A 170 9.36 11.39 -0.33
N GLN A 171 9.08 12.61 0.20
CA GLN A 171 8.39 13.75 -0.44
C GLN A 171 7.67 13.33 -1.71
N ALA A 172 6.46 12.76 -1.54
CA ALA A 172 5.59 12.37 -2.63
C ALA A 172 5.68 13.47 -3.69
N GLN A 173 6.37 13.18 -4.81
CA GLN A 173 6.25 14.06 -5.95
C GLN A 173 4.77 13.98 -6.28
N LYS A 174 4.04 15.06 -5.96
CA LYS A 174 2.59 15.22 -6.12
C LYS A 174 2.11 15.00 -7.57
N ARG A 175 2.99 14.55 -8.47
CA ARG A 175 2.74 14.22 -9.87
C ARG A 175 1.74 13.08 -10.04
N TRP A 176 1.58 12.17 -9.08
CA TRP A 176 0.74 10.99 -9.29
C TRP A 176 -0.67 11.08 -8.67
N LEU A 177 -0.90 12.01 -7.73
CA LEU A 177 -2.14 12.08 -6.94
C LEU A 177 -3.05 13.28 -7.31
N GLY A 178 -2.97 13.74 -8.56
CA GLY A 178 -3.92 14.73 -9.11
C GLY A 178 -3.32 16.12 -9.32
N LEU A 179 -2.70 16.32 -10.49
CA LEU A 179 -2.57 17.60 -11.20
C LEU A 179 -2.10 17.25 -12.63
N GLY A 180 -2.91 17.37 -13.68
CA GLY A 180 -3.98 18.36 -13.76
C GLY A 180 -3.43 19.77 -13.55
N LEU A 181 -2.17 20.05 -13.92
CA LEU A 181 -1.79 21.40 -14.28
C LEU A 181 -2.47 21.70 -15.62
N LEU A 182 -3.68 22.25 -15.50
CA LEU A 182 -4.24 23.22 -16.42
C LEU A 182 -3.12 24.15 -16.91
N GLY A 183 -2.60 23.88 -18.11
CA GLY A 183 -1.58 24.72 -18.72
C GLY A 183 -0.78 24.01 -19.81
N LEU A 184 -1.43 23.80 -20.96
CA LEU A 184 -0.92 23.40 -22.29
C LEU A 184 -1.40 22.02 -22.72
N GLY A 185 -2.40 22.05 -23.61
CA GLY A 185 -3.17 20.90 -24.05
C GLY A 185 -2.36 19.87 -24.82
N LEU A 186 -2.20 18.70 -24.21
CA LEU A 186 -1.91 17.44 -24.91
C LEU A 186 -2.71 16.32 -24.22
N ASN A 187 -3.67 15.77 -24.96
CA ASN A 187 -4.48 14.55 -24.82
C ASN A 187 -4.60 13.83 -23.45
N PRO A 188 -5.82 13.72 -22.86
CA PRO A 188 -6.07 13.03 -21.59
C PRO A 188 -6.36 11.51 -21.73
N LEU A 189 -5.91 10.83 -22.79
CA LEU A 189 -6.40 9.49 -23.12
C LEU A 189 -5.57 8.28 -22.65
N LEU A 190 -4.51 8.43 -21.84
CA LEU A 190 -3.57 7.31 -21.63
C LEU A 190 -3.19 6.90 -20.20
N PHE A 191 -3.70 7.55 -19.15
CA PHE A 191 -3.34 7.13 -17.78
C PHE A 191 -4.55 7.15 -16.84
N GLY A 192 -5.53 6.30 -17.14
CA GLY A 192 -6.61 5.95 -16.22
C GLY A 192 -6.32 4.64 -15.51
N TRP A 193 -6.05 4.71 -14.21
CA TRP A 193 -6.12 3.56 -13.32
C TRP A 193 -7.60 3.21 -13.13
N GLY A 194 -8.09 2.24 -13.91
CA GLY A 194 -9.47 1.77 -13.82
C GLY A 194 -9.97 1.09 -15.09
N GLY A 195 -9.94 -0.24 -15.11
CA GLY A 195 -11.09 -1.02 -15.59
C GLY A 195 -11.44 -1.04 -17.08
N LEU A 196 -10.50 -0.93 -18.01
CA LEU A 196 -10.78 -1.11 -19.45
C LEU A 196 -9.87 -2.15 -20.11
N TRP A 197 -10.07 -3.42 -19.74
CA TRP A 197 -9.66 -4.57 -20.56
C TRP A 197 -10.92 -5.36 -20.91
N GLY A 198 -11.54 -5.00 -22.04
CA GLY A 198 -12.78 -5.63 -22.49
C GLY A 198 -13.38 -5.09 -23.78
N VAL A 199 -12.61 -4.45 -24.66
CA VAL A 199 -13.04 -4.21 -26.04
C VAL A 199 -11.91 -4.57 -26.98
N ALA A 200 -12.10 -5.69 -27.67
CA ALA A 200 -11.27 -6.12 -28.78
C ALA A 200 -11.17 -5.01 -29.84
N PRO A 201 -10.02 -4.84 -30.52
CA PRO A 201 -9.93 -3.92 -31.64
C PRO A 201 -10.81 -4.41 -32.78
N LEU A 202 -11.91 -3.70 -33.03
CA LEU A 202 -12.63 -3.75 -34.29
C LEU A 202 -11.66 -3.29 -35.40
N PHE A 203 -11.15 -4.25 -36.16
CA PHE A 203 -10.50 -3.99 -37.43
C PHE A 203 -11.43 -3.18 -38.34
N PRO A 204 -10.96 -2.12 -39.01
CA PRO A 204 -11.71 -1.54 -40.12
C PRO A 204 -11.56 -2.48 -41.31
N LEU A 205 -12.64 -3.15 -41.70
CA LEU A 205 -12.84 -3.60 -43.06
C LEU A 205 -12.99 -2.35 -43.93
N LEU A 206 -11.92 -1.99 -44.64
CA LEU A 206 -11.95 -1.12 -45.81
C LEU A 206 -11.84 -1.98 -47.06
N GLY A 207 -12.64 -1.63 -48.06
CA GLY A 207 -12.89 -2.39 -49.29
C GLY A 207 -11.75 -2.48 -50.28
#